data_AF-A0A2J6PGH8-F1
#
_entry.id   AF-A0A2J6PGH8-F1
#
_cell.length_a   1.000
_cell.length_b   1.000
_cell.length_c   1.000
_cell.angle_alpha   90.00
_cell.angle_beta   90.00
_cell.angle_gamma   90.00
#
_symmetry.space_group_name_H-M   'P 1'
#
loop_
_entity.id
_entity.type
_entity.pdbx_description
1 polymer ?
#
loop_
_entity_poly.entity_id
_entity_poly.type
_entity_poly.pdbx_seq_one_letter_code
_entity_poly.pdbx_strand_id
1 'polypeptide(L)'
;MSDSNSDILQREDVESKDLHCKCKTGCKTTRCKCNKNGAGCSATCTSTNCVNPLAELATFFDEEGVRASPCFLTHLKKLRKRRLTLVTEGVVNLLRCNLLGIPQGSALTVPPKDDLFLYDDFDKEVYDWGKDWMSPSLTTDERDAMTKKLFRMGLALDSRGWFYSFCRSNWQETHCTEHCDICEECNDWREWHCKVCNRCTYGISLPCNGCGGVSETYDFAHSF
;
A
#
# COMPACT_ATOMS: atom_id res chain seq x y z
N MET A 1 0.75 -29.35 -22.38
CA MET A 1 0.04 -29.41 -21.09
C MET A 1 1.09 -29.50 -20.00
N SER A 2 1.52 -28.34 -19.52
CA SER A 2 2.41 -28.22 -18.37
C SER A 2 1.80 -27.11 -17.53
N ASP A 3 1.20 -27.51 -16.42
CA ASP A 3 0.65 -26.64 -15.39
C ASP A 3 1.76 -25.71 -14.87
N SER A 4 1.87 -24.52 -15.45
CA SER A 4 2.51 -23.39 -14.80
C SER A 4 1.50 -22.81 -13.82
N ASN A 5 1.37 -23.49 -12.66
CA ASN A 5 0.83 -22.87 -11.46
C ASN A 5 1.67 -21.62 -11.18
N SER A 6 1.19 -20.46 -11.65
CA SER A 6 1.73 -19.14 -11.38
C SER A 6 1.44 -18.77 -9.93
N ASP A 7 2.15 -19.42 -9.01
CA ASP A 7 2.21 -19.08 -7.59
C ASP A 7 3.02 -17.78 -7.42
N ILE A 8 2.59 -16.73 -8.13
CA ILE A 8 3.09 -15.40 -7.95
C ILE A 8 2.31 -14.81 -6.78
N LEU A 9 3.05 -14.26 -5.83
CA LEU A 9 2.52 -13.39 -4.78
C LEU A 9 1.98 -12.06 -5.35
N GLN A 10 1.58 -12.01 -6.62
CA GLN A 10 0.87 -10.89 -7.19
C GLN A 10 -0.50 -10.84 -6.54
N ARG A 11 -0.83 -9.66 -6.02
CA ARG A 11 -2.18 -9.31 -5.60
C ARG A 11 -3.10 -9.45 -6.80
N GLU A 12 -4.31 -9.91 -6.56
CA GLU A 12 -5.32 -10.06 -7.60
C GLU A 12 -6.00 -8.70 -7.84
N ASP A 13 -6.32 -8.43 -9.10
CA ASP A 13 -7.26 -7.38 -9.51
C ASP A 13 -8.70 -7.82 -9.17
N VAL A 14 -8.98 -7.79 -7.87
CA VAL A 14 -10.29 -8.09 -7.29
C VAL A 14 -10.79 -6.86 -6.58
N GLU A 15 -12.01 -6.44 -6.90
CA GLU A 15 -12.66 -5.36 -6.17
C GLU A 15 -12.81 -5.74 -4.69
N SER A 16 -12.62 -4.74 -3.80
CA SER A 16 -12.70 -4.96 -2.36
C SER A 16 -14.00 -5.63 -1.90
N LYS A 17 -15.12 -5.35 -2.57
CA LYS A 17 -16.44 -5.93 -2.25
C LYS A 17 -16.52 -7.45 -2.51
N ASP A 18 -15.72 -7.95 -3.45
CA ASP A 18 -15.70 -9.35 -3.85
C ASP A 18 -14.64 -10.17 -3.08
N LEU A 19 -13.84 -9.49 -2.27
CA LEU A 19 -12.73 -10.08 -1.53
C LEU A 19 -13.23 -10.81 -0.27
N HIS A 20 -13.38 -12.12 -0.37
CA HIS A 20 -13.79 -12.99 0.74
C HIS A 20 -12.88 -14.22 0.87
N CYS A 21 -12.88 -14.86 2.04
CA CYS A 21 -12.15 -16.10 2.27
C CYS A 21 -12.96 -17.14 3.06
N LYS A 22 -12.55 -18.42 2.95
CA LYS A 22 -13.13 -19.57 3.66
C LYS A 22 -12.07 -20.32 4.47
N CYS A 23 -11.05 -19.60 4.96
CA CYS A 23 -9.88 -20.20 5.58
C CYS A 23 -10.22 -20.90 6.91
N LYS A 24 -9.63 -22.07 7.13
CA LYS A 24 -9.76 -22.84 8.39
C LYS A 24 -8.58 -22.62 9.36
N THR A 25 -7.55 -21.90 8.92
CA THR A 25 -6.25 -21.75 9.61
C THR A 25 -6.04 -20.35 10.20
N GLY A 26 -7.11 -19.60 10.43
CA GLY A 26 -7.08 -18.31 11.13
C GLY A 26 -6.47 -17.13 10.36
N CYS A 27 -6.27 -17.22 9.04
CA CYS A 27 -5.94 -16.07 8.18
C CYS A 27 -4.62 -15.33 8.48
N LYS A 28 -3.66 -15.99 9.14
CA LYS A 28 -2.38 -15.39 9.59
C LYS A 28 -1.41 -15.02 8.47
N THR A 29 -1.47 -15.70 7.33
CA THR A 29 -0.48 -15.60 6.25
C THR A 29 -1.14 -15.20 4.94
N THR A 30 -0.32 -14.95 3.92
CA THR A 30 -0.73 -14.70 2.53
C THR A 30 -1.43 -15.89 1.87
N ARG A 31 -1.58 -17.04 2.55
CA ARG A 31 -2.50 -18.11 2.12
C ARG A 31 -3.97 -17.69 2.23
N CYS A 32 -4.28 -16.72 3.08
CA CYS A 32 -5.60 -16.11 3.11
C CYS A 32 -5.71 -15.07 1.99
N LYS A 33 -6.75 -15.19 1.17
CA LYS A 33 -7.01 -14.28 0.04
C LYS A 33 -7.10 -12.82 0.48
N CYS A 34 -7.76 -12.51 1.60
CA CYS A 34 -7.86 -11.15 2.13
C CYS A 34 -6.47 -10.60 2.51
N ASN A 35 -5.69 -11.39 3.28
CA ASN A 35 -4.34 -11.00 3.71
C ASN A 35 -3.39 -10.82 2.51
N LYS A 36 -3.40 -11.75 1.54
CA LYS A 36 -2.64 -11.65 0.28
C LYS A 36 -2.91 -10.32 -0.42
N ASN A 37 -4.18 -9.91 -0.46
CA ASN A 37 -4.63 -8.71 -1.15
C ASN A 37 -4.59 -7.44 -0.30
N GLY A 38 -3.95 -7.47 0.88
CA GLY A 38 -3.79 -6.30 1.73
C GLY A 38 -5.04 -5.86 2.46
N ALA A 39 -6.04 -6.74 2.65
CA ALA A 39 -7.27 -6.44 3.38
C ALA A 39 -7.45 -7.26 4.65
N GLY A 40 -8.16 -6.68 5.62
CA GLY A 40 -8.80 -7.42 6.70
C GLY A 40 -9.87 -8.38 6.17
N CYS A 41 -10.19 -9.42 6.94
CA CYS A 41 -11.38 -10.23 6.65
C CYS A 41 -12.61 -9.41 7.03
N SER A 42 -13.62 -9.36 6.16
CA SER A 42 -14.90 -8.71 6.41
C SER A 42 -15.98 -9.72 6.81
N ALA A 43 -17.21 -9.23 7.04
CA ALA A 43 -18.37 -10.07 7.35
C ALA A 43 -18.73 -11.09 6.24
N THR A 44 -18.28 -10.88 5.00
CA THR A 44 -18.50 -11.83 3.89
C THR A 44 -17.58 -13.06 3.97
N CYS A 45 -16.56 -13.03 4.83
CA CYS A 45 -15.66 -14.17 5.05
C CYS A 45 -16.30 -15.21 5.96
N THR A 46 -16.19 -16.49 5.59
CA THR A 46 -16.68 -17.64 6.38
C THR A 46 -15.53 -18.38 7.08
N SER A 47 -14.45 -17.67 7.38
CA SER A 47 -13.28 -18.23 8.04
C SER A 47 -13.52 -18.53 9.52
N THR A 48 -12.88 -19.58 10.05
CA THR A 48 -12.98 -19.96 11.46
C THR A 48 -11.78 -19.44 12.26
N ASN A 49 -12.01 -18.94 13.48
CA ASN A 49 -10.99 -18.40 14.38
C ASN A 49 -10.07 -17.37 13.68
N CYS A 50 -10.69 -16.41 13.00
CA CYS A 50 -9.98 -15.41 12.21
C CYS A 50 -9.07 -14.56 13.10
N VAL A 51 -7.78 -14.54 12.76
CA VAL A 51 -6.76 -13.67 13.37
C VAL A 51 -5.95 -13.01 12.25
N ASN A 52 -6.66 -12.54 11.21
CA ASN A 52 -6.05 -11.81 10.12
C ASN A 52 -5.33 -10.58 10.70
N PRO A 53 -4.02 -10.40 10.46
CA PRO A 53 -3.30 -9.25 10.96
C PRO A 53 -3.91 -7.94 10.46
N LEU A 54 -4.57 -7.91 9.31
CA LEU A 54 -5.11 -6.67 8.73
C LEU A 54 -6.51 -6.30 9.26
N ALA A 55 -6.98 -6.93 10.35
CA ALA A 55 -8.30 -6.64 10.94
C ALA A 55 -8.46 -5.18 11.40
N GLU A 56 -7.39 -4.55 11.86
CA GLU A 56 -7.40 -3.14 12.31
C GLU A 56 -7.57 -2.13 11.16
N LEU A 57 -7.43 -2.55 9.89
CA LEU A 57 -7.51 -1.61 8.76
C LEU A 57 -8.87 -0.93 8.68
N ALA A 58 -9.97 -1.65 8.96
CA ALA A 58 -11.31 -1.07 8.90
C ALA A 58 -11.48 0.07 9.91
N THR A 59 -11.03 -0.13 11.15
CA THR A 59 -11.04 0.90 12.19
C THR A 59 -10.05 2.03 11.90
N PHE A 60 -8.86 1.70 11.37
CA PHE A 60 -7.82 2.67 11.06
C PHE A 60 -8.24 3.64 9.94
N PHE A 61 -8.88 3.11 8.89
CA PHE A 61 -9.38 3.92 7.77
C PHE A 61 -10.80 4.44 7.97
N ASP A 62 -11.51 3.98 9.01
CA ASP A 62 -12.92 4.28 9.25
C ASP A 62 -13.84 3.86 8.08
N GLU A 63 -13.46 2.77 7.39
CA GLU A 63 -14.11 2.27 6.18
C GLU A 63 -13.85 0.76 6.03
N GLU A 64 -14.89 -0.02 5.78
CA GLU A 64 -14.75 -1.46 5.51
C GLU A 64 -14.20 -1.74 4.11
N GLY A 65 -13.55 -2.88 3.94
CA GLY A 65 -13.06 -3.31 2.62
C GLY A 65 -11.84 -2.54 2.10
N VAL A 66 -11.29 -1.61 2.87
CA VAL A 66 -10.06 -0.91 2.46
C VAL A 66 -8.88 -1.88 2.39
N ARG A 67 -8.17 -1.83 1.26
CA ARG A 67 -6.91 -2.55 1.03
C ARG A 67 -5.77 -1.60 1.34
N ALA A 68 -4.73 -2.06 2.03
CA ALA A 68 -3.48 -1.32 2.20
C ALA A 68 -2.69 -1.30 0.88
N SER A 69 -2.01 -0.20 0.56
CA SER A 69 -1.05 -0.14 -0.55
C SER A 69 0.06 -1.19 -0.34
N PRO A 70 0.72 -1.69 -1.39
CA PRO A 70 1.77 -2.70 -1.24
C PRO A 70 2.90 -2.25 -0.30
N CYS A 71 3.40 -1.02 -0.48
CA CYS A 71 4.44 -0.45 0.36
C CYS A 71 4.00 -0.31 1.82
N PHE A 72 2.76 0.17 2.05
CA PHE A 72 2.22 0.26 3.40
C PHE A 72 2.04 -1.12 4.04
N LEU A 73 1.58 -2.13 3.30
CA LEU A 73 1.45 -3.49 3.83
C LEU A 73 2.80 -4.04 4.32
N THR A 74 3.88 -3.81 3.56
CA THR A 74 5.24 -4.16 3.98
C THR A 74 5.64 -3.39 5.25
N HIS A 75 5.32 -2.10 5.33
CA HIS A 75 5.56 -1.31 6.54
C HIS A 75 4.77 -1.84 7.75
N LEU A 76 3.50 -2.22 7.59
CA LEU A 76 2.66 -2.81 8.63
C LEU A 76 3.24 -4.10 9.18
N LYS A 77 3.78 -4.98 8.32
CA LYS A 77 4.47 -6.20 8.75
C LYS A 77 5.67 -5.84 9.65
N LYS A 78 6.42 -4.78 9.33
CA LYS A 78 7.56 -4.30 10.13
C LYS A 78 7.11 -3.71 11.47
N LEU A 79 6.04 -2.92 11.51
CA LEU A 79 5.45 -2.40 12.76
C LEU A 79 5.01 -3.54 13.69
N ARG A 80 4.36 -4.56 13.15
CA ARG A 80 3.91 -5.73 13.92
C ARG A 80 5.06 -6.56 14.49
N LYS A 81 6.15 -6.73 13.74
CA LYS A 81 7.38 -7.34 14.26
C LYS A 81 7.92 -6.58 15.48
N ARG A 82 7.67 -5.27 15.56
CA ARG A 82 7.99 -4.39 16.70
C ARG A 82 6.87 -4.30 17.75
N ARG A 83 5.79 -5.08 17.61
CA ARG A 83 4.62 -5.10 18.50
C ARG A 83 3.89 -3.74 18.59
N LEU A 84 3.92 -2.97 17.51
CA LEU A 84 3.17 -1.72 17.38
C LEU A 84 1.85 -1.96 16.62
N THR A 85 0.79 -1.27 17.03
CA THR A 85 -0.56 -1.33 16.41
C THR A 85 -0.93 0.01 15.79
N LEU A 86 -1.82 -0.03 14.78
CA LEU A 86 -2.14 1.16 13.98
C LEU A 86 -2.97 2.19 14.72
N VAL A 87 -3.66 1.76 15.76
CA VAL A 87 -4.58 2.58 16.55
C VAL A 87 -3.89 3.27 17.74
N THR A 88 -2.57 3.14 17.89
CA THR A 88 -1.83 3.85 18.94
C THR A 88 -1.50 5.26 18.51
N GLU A 89 -1.66 6.23 19.41
CA GLU A 89 -1.40 7.66 19.16
C GLU A 89 0.00 7.91 18.59
N GLY A 90 1.02 7.22 19.12
CA GLY A 90 2.40 7.32 18.63
C GLY A 90 2.57 6.87 17.17
N VAL A 91 1.87 5.80 16.75
CA VAL A 91 1.92 5.32 15.37
C VAL A 91 1.11 6.23 14.45
N VAL A 92 -0.07 6.67 14.88
CA VAL A 92 -0.90 7.63 14.14
C VAL A 92 -0.12 8.92 13.88
N ASN A 93 0.51 9.49 14.90
CA ASN A 93 1.30 10.71 14.75
C ASN A 93 2.53 10.49 13.85
N LEU A 94 3.21 9.34 13.98
CA LEU A 94 4.32 8.97 13.11
C LEU A 94 3.89 8.94 11.64
N LEU A 95 2.81 8.24 11.32
CA LEU A 95 2.30 8.12 9.95
C LEU A 95 1.89 9.49 9.40
N ARG A 96 1.18 10.30 10.18
CA ARG A 96 0.80 11.66 9.78
C ARG A 96 2.02 12.53 9.46
N CYS A 97 3.02 12.52 10.35
CA CYS A 97 4.26 13.28 10.14
C CYS A 97 4.98 12.85 8.86
N ASN A 98 5.08 11.54 8.61
CA ASN A 98 5.70 11.01 7.40
C ASN A 98 4.97 11.49 6.13
N LEU A 99 3.63 11.36 6.10
CA LEU A 99 2.82 11.73 4.94
C LEU A 99 2.85 13.24 4.64
N LEU A 100 2.98 14.07 5.67
CA LEU A 100 3.11 15.53 5.51
C LEU A 100 4.55 15.98 5.24
N GLY A 101 5.54 15.08 5.34
CA GLY A 101 6.96 15.44 5.21
C GLY A 101 7.47 16.32 6.36
N ILE A 102 6.93 16.16 7.58
CA ILE A 102 7.26 16.99 8.74
C ILE A 102 7.89 16.17 9.88
N PRO A 103 8.69 16.78 10.77
CA PRO A 103 9.30 16.07 11.89
C PRO A 103 8.27 15.46 12.85
N GLN A 104 8.61 14.34 13.49
CA GLN A 104 7.79 13.74 14.55
C GLN A 104 7.61 14.71 15.72
N GLY A 105 6.41 14.72 16.31
CA GLY A 105 6.06 15.65 17.39
C GLY A 105 5.69 17.05 16.92
N SER A 106 5.71 17.32 15.61
CA SER A 106 5.20 18.57 15.05
C SER A 106 3.72 18.77 15.39
N ALA A 107 3.33 20.02 15.65
CA ALA A 107 1.93 20.38 15.91
C ALA A 107 1.01 20.02 14.72
N LEU A 108 -0.28 19.86 15.00
CA LEU A 108 -1.31 19.58 13.97
C LEU A 108 -1.54 20.76 13.00
N THR A 109 -0.97 21.93 13.27
CA THR A 109 -1.12 23.14 12.45
C THR A 109 0.03 23.34 11.46
N VAL A 110 1.05 22.47 11.49
CA VAL A 110 2.19 22.59 10.59
C VAL A 110 1.76 22.24 9.15
N PRO A 111 2.13 23.05 8.13
CA PRO A 111 1.80 22.79 6.74
C PRO A 111 2.42 21.48 6.21
N PRO A 112 1.78 20.83 5.23
CA PRO A 112 2.43 19.81 4.41
C PRO A 112 3.60 20.42 3.64
N LYS A 113 4.62 19.61 3.34
CA LYS A 113 5.82 20.04 2.60
C LYS A 113 6.00 19.44 1.21
N ASP A 114 5.23 18.42 0.87
CA ASP A 114 5.35 17.73 -0.41
C ASP A 114 4.65 18.54 -1.52
N ASP A 115 5.25 18.59 -2.72
CA ASP A 115 4.73 19.32 -3.88
C ASP A 115 3.30 18.86 -4.25
N LEU A 116 2.96 17.61 -3.95
CA LEU A 116 1.61 17.04 -4.15
C LEU A 116 0.51 17.85 -3.45
N PHE A 117 0.81 18.55 -2.35
CA PHE A 117 -0.15 19.39 -1.62
C PHE A 117 -0.16 20.85 -2.09
N LEU A 118 0.83 21.27 -2.88
CA LEU A 118 1.08 22.68 -3.21
C LEU A 118 0.63 23.05 -4.63
N TYR A 119 0.56 22.07 -5.53
CA TYR A 119 0.18 22.26 -6.93
C TYR A 119 -0.99 21.34 -7.31
N ASP A 120 -1.99 21.88 -7.99
CA ASP A 120 -3.19 21.15 -8.42
C ASP A 120 -2.98 20.29 -9.68
N ASP A 121 -1.85 20.46 -10.37
CA ASP A 121 -1.45 19.69 -11.56
C ASP A 121 -1.21 18.20 -11.28
N PHE A 122 -0.99 17.80 -10.01
CA PHE A 122 -0.69 16.41 -9.65
C PHE A 122 -1.93 15.60 -9.25
N ASP A 123 -2.60 16.02 -8.18
CA ASP A 123 -3.87 15.45 -7.70
C ASP A 123 -4.67 16.56 -7.03
N LYS A 124 -5.78 16.96 -7.69
CA LYS A 124 -6.62 18.05 -7.23
C LYS A 124 -7.20 17.80 -5.83
N GLU A 125 -7.55 16.56 -5.50
CA GLU A 125 -8.14 16.26 -4.19
C GLU A 125 -7.08 16.35 -3.07
N VAL A 126 -5.84 15.92 -3.35
CA VAL A 126 -4.72 16.10 -2.41
C VAL A 126 -4.38 17.57 -2.22
N TYR A 127 -4.36 18.33 -3.31
CA TYR A 127 -4.17 19.78 -3.28
C TYR A 127 -5.26 20.50 -2.45
N ASP A 128 -6.54 20.21 -2.73
CA ASP A 128 -7.68 20.79 -2.01
C ASP A 128 -7.60 20.42 -0.51
N TRP A 129 -7.25 19.16 -0.19
CA TRP A 129 -7.01 18.74 1.20
C TRP A 129 -5.90 19.55 1.86
N GLY A 130 -4.79 19.81 1.16
CA GLY A 130 -3.67 20.60 1.67
C GLY A 130 -4.07 22.03 2.01
N LYS A 131 -4.94 22.64 1.20
CA LYS A 131 -5.50 23.97 1.47
C LYS A 131 -6.42 23.98 2.67
N ASP A 132 -7.33 23.01 2.76
CA ASP A 132 -8.27 22.90 3.87
C ASP A 132 -7.52 22.69 5.18
N TRP A 133 -6.46 21.88 5.19
CA TRP A 133 -5.64 21.58 6.37
C TRP A 133 -5.03 22.84 7.00
N MET A 134 -4.74 23.83 6.16
CA MET A 134 -4.17 25.12 6.53
C MET A 134 -5.20 26.10 7.09
N SER A 135 -6.49 25.75 7.09
CA SER A 135 -7.50 26.61 7.67
C SER A 135 -7.30 26.74 9.20
N PRO A 136 -7.22 27.99 9.73
CA PRO A 136 -7.08 28.22 11.16
C PRO A 136 -8.38 27.92 11.94
N SER A 137 -9.50 27.72 11.25
CA SER A 137 -10.80 27.47 11.88
C SER A 137 -11.06 26.00 12.24
N LEU A 138 -10.18 25.07 11.82
CA LEU A 138 -10.38 23.65 12.06
C LEU A 138 -10.30 23.31 13.55
N THR A 139 -11.37 22.70 14.05
CA THR A 139 -11.45 22.05 15.35
C THR A 139 -10.60 20.77 15.39
N THR A 140 -10.40 20.22 16.58
CA THR A 140 -9.67 18.94 16.76
C THR A 140 -10.34 17.80 16.01
N ASP A 141 -11.66 17.65 16.13
CA ASP A 141 -12.40 16.56 15.48
C ASP A 141 -12.32 16.66 13.95
N GLU A 142 -12.36 17.87 13.40
CA GLU A 142 -12.16 18.10 11.97
C GLU A 142 -10.74 17.73 11.53
N ARG A 143 -9.71 18.07 12.33
CA ARG A 143 -8.32 17.65 12.04
C ARG A 143 -8.14 16.14 12.11
N ASP A 144 -8.83 15.47 13.02
CA ASP A 144 -8.82 14.01 13.11
C ASP A 144 -9.48 13.38 11.89
N ALA A 145 -10.63 13.89 11.44
CA ALA A 145 -11.28 13.47 10.21
C ALA A 145 -10.40 13.71 8.97
N MET A 146 -9.73 14.87 8.90
CA MET A 146 -8.77 15.16 7.83
C MET A 146 -7.57 14.23 7.86
N THR A 147 -7.08 13.86 9.05
CA THR A 147 -5.97 12.90 9.21
C THR A 147 -6.36 11.51 8.71
N LYS A 148 -7.58 11.05 9.00
CA LYS A 148 -8.11 9.80 8.42
C LYS A 148 -8.17 9.87 6.90
N LYS A 149 -8.64 10.98 6.34
CA LYS A 149 -8.66 11.20 4.88
C LYS A 149 -7.24 11.16 4.28
N LEU A 150 -6.26 11.80 4.92
CA LEU A 150 -4.86 11.74 4.53
C LEU A 150 -4.31 10.31 4.51
N PHE A 151 -4.62 9.52 5.55
CA PHE A 151 -4.24 8.11 5.58
C PHE A 151 -4.88 7.33 4.44
N ARG A 152 -6.16 7.57 4.14
CA ARG A 152 -6.83 6.93 3.01
C ARG A 152 -6.10 7.22 1.70
N MET A 153 -5.75 8.49 1.45
CA MET A 153 -5.06 8.92 0.23
C MET A 153 -3.64 8.34 0.09
N GLY A 154 -2.87 8.24 1.19
CA GLY A 154 -1.47 7.84 1.12
C GLY A 154 -1.19 6.36 1.35
N LEU A 155 -2.04 5.69 2.13
CA LEU A 155 -1.74 4.36 2.68
C LEU A 155 -2.63 3.26 2.13
N ALA A 156 -3.79 3.61 1.58
CA ALA A 156 -4.67 2.63 0.98
C ALA A 156 -4.28 2.35 -0.47
N LEU A 157 -4.70 1.20 -0.98
CA LEU A 157 -4.71 0.91 -2.39
C LEU A 157 -5.97 1.55 -2.97
N ASP A 158 -5.76 2.56 -3.81
CA ASP A 158 -6.82 3.25 -4.54
C ASP A 158 -6.39 3.52 -5.98
N SER A 159 -7.31 4.08 -6.77
CA SER A 159 -7.09 4.41 -8.17
C SER A 159 -6.60 5.85 -8.38
N ARG A 160 -6.11 6.55 -7.34
CA ARG A 160 -5.77 7.99 -7.42
C ARG A 160 -4.47 8.27 -8.17
N GLY A 161 -3.71 7.23 -8.50
CA GLY A 161 -2.44 7.39 -9.20
C GLY A 161 -1.26 7.73 -8.29
N TRP A 162 -1.48 7.89 -6.98
CA TRP A 162 -0.46 8.27 -6.01
C TRP A 162 -0.53 7.41 -4.74
N PHE A 163 0.61 7.22 -4.08
CA PHE A 163 0.69 6.59 -2.77
C PHE A 163 1.93 7.06 -2.00
N TYR A 164 1.92 6.94 -0.67
CA TYR A 164 3.11 7.20 0.13
C TYR A 164 4.03 5.98 0.19
N SER A 165 5.28 6.15 -0.25
CA SER A 165 6.30 5.10 -0.26
C SER A 165 7.17 5.19 0.99
N PHE A 166 7.05 4.22 1.90
CA PHE A 166 7.99 4.06 3.02
C PHE A 166 9.39 3.64 2.60
N CYS A 167 9.56 3.09 1.40
CA CYS A 167 10.86 2.75 0.85
C CYS A 167 11.64 4.00 0.44
N ARG A 168 10.94 5.02 -0.08
CA ARG A 168 11.53 6.27 -0.60
C ARG A 168 11.28 7.49 0.30
N SER A 169 10.46 7.32 1.34
CA SER A 169 10.06 8.35 2.31
C SER A 169 9.41 9.60 1.68
N ASN A 170 8.62 9.40 0.62
CA ASN A 170 7.90 10.45 -0.10
C ASN A 170 6.67 9.90 -0.85
N TRP A 171 5.85 10.80 -1.39
CA TRP A 171 4.74 10.43 -2.29
C TRP A 171 5.29 9.99 -3.66
N GLN A 172 4.68 8.96 -4.23
CA GLN A 172 5.10 8.33 -5.48
C GLN A 172 3.89 8.08 -6.38
N GLU A 173 4.10 8.26 -7.67
CA GLU A 173 3.11 7.95 -8.70
C GLU A 173 3.05 6.43 -8.93
N THR A 174 1.84 5.87 -8.96
CA THR A 174 1.61 4.43 -9.17
C THR A 174 2.00 3.96 -10.56
N HIS A 175 2.04 4.86 -11.55
CA HIS A 175 2.42 4.52 -12.92
C HIS A 175 3.93 4.59 -13.17
N CYS A 176 4.68 5.21 -12.24
CA CYS A 176 6.14 5.32 -12.32
C CYS A 176 6.86 4.43 -11.29
N THR A 177 6.15 3.94 -10.27
CA THR A 177 6.73 3.19 -9.15
C THR A 177 5.91 1.96 -8.82
N GLU A 178 6.58 0.81 -8.76
CA GLU A 178 5.97 -0.47 -8.38
C GLU A 178 6.66 -1.03 -7.13
N HIS A 179 5.91 -1.63 -6.21
CA HIS A 179 6.47 -2.31 -5.04
C HIS A 179 6.63 -3.81 -5.33
N CYS A 180 7.84 -4.33 -5.23
CA CYS A 180 8.06 -5.76 -5.33
C CYS A 180 7.68 -6.45 -4.01
N ASP A 181 6.63 -7.27 -4.02
CA ASP A 181 6.17 -8.02 -2.84
C ASP A 181 7.19 -9.07 -2.34
N ILE A 182 8.17 -9.45 -3.17
CA ILE A 182 9.22 -10.42 -2.82
C ILE A 182 10.43 -9.71 -2.20
N CYS A 183 10.92 -8.65 -2.84
CA CYS A 183 12.05 -7.86 -2.34
C CYS A 183 11.64 -6.89 -1.22
N GLU A 184 10.35 -6.62 -1.04
CA GLU A 184 9.81 -5.66 -0.06
C GLU A 184 10.32 -4.22 -0.29
N GLU A 185 10.52 -3.83 -1.56
CA GLU A 185 11.12 -2.56 -1.99
C GLU A 185 10.35 -1.92 -3.16
N CYS A 186 10.34 -0.57 -3.22
CA CYS A 186 9.73 0.20 -4.32
C CYS A 186 10.75 0.48 -5.42
N ASN A 187 10.47 -0.02 -6.61
CA ASN A 187 11.31 0.06 -7.80
C ASN A 187 10.64 0.93 -8.87
N ASP A 188 11.40 1.27 -9.90
CA ASP A 188 10.82 1.83 -11.13
C ASP A 188 9.86 0.81 -11.76
N TRP A 189 8.76 1.27 -12.35
CA TRP A 189 7.75 0.42 -12.99
C TRP A 189 8.29 -0.45 -14.14
N ARG A 190 9.47 -0.11 -14.69
CA ARG A 190 10.16 -0.91 -15.70
C ARG A 190 11.01 -2.03 -15.11
N GLU A 191 11.10 -2.14 -13.79
CA GLU A 191 11.77 -3.24 -13.12
C GLU A 191 10.82 -4.41 -12.87
N TRP A 192 11.38 -5.61 -12.86
CA TRP A 192 10.64 -6.83 -12.54
C TRP A 192 11.49 -7.77 -11.69
N HIS A 193 10.84 -8.64 -10.91
CA HIS A 193 11.56 -9.61 -10.07
C HIS A 193 11.97 -10.85 -10.85
N CYS A 194 13.27 -11.02 -11.06
CA CYS A 194 13.80 -12.25 -11.63
C CYS A 194 13.75 -13.38 -10.59
N LYS A 195 12.90 -14.38 -10.82
CA LYS A 195 12.72 -15.54 -9.93
C LYS A 195 14.00 -16.38 -9.77
N VAL A 196 14.80 -16.50 -10.84
CA VAL A 196 16.02 -17.31 -10.83
C VAL A 196 17.14 -16.61 -10.05
N CYS A 197 17.39 -15.33 -10.34
CA CYS A 197 18.41 -14.56 -9.62
C CYS A 197 17.92 -14.04 -8.26
N ASN A 198 16.63 -14.20 -7.96
CA ASN A 198 15.95 -13.70 -6.77
C ASN A 198 16.24 -12.21 -6.46
N ARG A 199 16.17 -11.37 -7.49
CA ARG A 199 16.39 -9.92 -7.41
C ARG A 199 15.57 -9.18 -8.43
N CYS A 200 15.22 -7.93 -8.12
CA CYS A 200 14.69 -7.01 -9.12
C CYS A 200 15.74 -6.66 -10.17
N THR A 201 15.31 -6.52 -11.41
CA THR A 201 16.14 -6.18 -12.56
C THR A 201 15.40 -5.22 -13.47
N TYR A 202 16.16 -4.30 -14.07
CA TYR A 202 15.62 -3.31 -15.00
C TYR A 202 15.29 -3.90 -16.36
N GLY A 203 14.22 -3.38 -16.96
CA GLY A 203 13.81 -3.65 -18.33
C GLY A 203 12.80 -4.79 -18.39
N ILE A 204 11.51 -4.49 -18.22
CA ILE A 204 10.42 -5.44 -18.49
C ILE A 204 10.47 -6.01 -19.92
N SER A 205 11.06 -5.30 -20.87
CA SER A 205 11.25 -5.73 -22.25
C SER A 205 12.64 -6.35 -22.52
N LEU A 206 13.43 -6.62 -21.48
CA LEU A 206 14.77 -7.19 -21.60
C LEU A 206 14.88 -8.48 -20.77
N PRO A 207 15.56 -9.52 -21.28
CA PRO A 207 15.95 -10.66 -20.46
C PRO A 207 16.87 -10.24 -19.31
N CYS A 208 16.82 -11.00 -18.22
CA CYS A 208 17.67 -10.80 -17.06
C CYS A 208 19.14 -11.06 -17.43
N ASN A 209 20.01 -10.08 -17.22
CA ASN A 209 21.44 -10.16 -17.54
C ASN A 209 22.17 -11.35 -16.87
N GLY A 210 21.66 -11.85 -15.74
CA GLY A 210 22.32 -12.92 -14.97
C GLY A 210 21.95 -14.34 -15.42
N CYS A 211 20.70 -14.59 -15.80
CA CYS A 211 20.20 -15.94 -16.09
C CYS A 211 19.44 -16.07 -17.42
N GLY A 212 19.24 -14.98 -18.15
CA GLY A 212 18.42 -14.94 -19.36
C GLY A 212 16.91 -15.12 -19.11
N GLY A 213 16.45 -15.23 -17.86
CA GLY A 213 15.03 -15.29 -17.53
C GLY A 213 14.31 -14.01 -17.96
N VAL A 214 13.03 -14.10 -18.28
CA VAL A 214 12.27 -12.99 -18.87
C VAL A 214 11.10 -12.58 -17.98
N SER A 215 10.64 -11.34 -18.13
CA SER A 215 9.40 -10.87 -17.51
C SER A 215 8.19 -11.48 -18.21
N GLU A 216 7.02 -11.43 -17.57
CA GLU A 216 5.76 -11.85 -18.21
C GLU A 216 5.43 -11.00 -19.44
N THR A 217 5.71 -9.69 -19.39
CA THR A 217 5.53 -8.78 -20.52
C THR A 217 6.40 -9.16 -21.70
N TYR A 218 7.66 -9.54 -21.46
CA TYR A 218 8.57 -9.98 -22.50
C TYR A 218 8.10 -11.29 -23.12
N ASP A 219 7.74 -12.28 -22.28
CA ASP A 219 7.28 -13.59 -22.71
C ASP A 219 6.03 -13.47 -23.59
N PHE A 220 5.04 -12.69 -23.15
CA PHE A 220 3.84 -12.41 -23.94
C PHE A 220 4.14 -11.77 -25.30
N ALA A 221 5.06 -10.80 -25.35
CA ALA A 221 5.40 -10.11 -26.57
C ALA A 221 6.16 -10.97 -27.61
N HIS A 222 6.78 -12.07 -27.17
CA HIS A 222 7.64 -12.92 -28.02
C HIS A 222 7.16 -14.38 -28.13
N SER A 223 5.94 -14.67 -27.66
CA SER A 223 5.33 -16.00 -27.74
C SER A 223 4.61 -16.30 -29.06
N PHE A 224 4.94 -15.59 -30.15
CA PHE A 224 4.34 -15.72 -31.48
C PHE A 224 5.36 -16.05 -32.56
#